data_AF-A0A972UAZ7-F1
#
_entry.id   AF-A0A972UAZ7-F1
#
_cell.length_a   1.000
_cell.length_b   1.000
_cell.length_c   1.000
_cell.angle_alpha   90.00
_cell.angle_beta   90.00
_cell.angle_gamma   90.00
#
_symmetry.space_group_name_H-M   'P 1'
#
loop_
_entity.id
_entity.type
_entity.pdbx_description
1 polymer ?
#
loop_
_entity_poly.entity_id
_entity_poly.type
_entity_poly.pdbx_seq_one_letter_code
_entity_poly.pdbx_strand_id
1 'polypeptide(L)'
;MDFVIVANAWGAGMDNPTSKHQIALELARQDHRVLWVEGAGMRSPSLGSGSDRGRILRKIMKSLRPATRVPCEGLSIWVLAPLLIPIPSNVTIRLLNSWIYFLTARLWCILLRFRSPVLINYVPVLAEVERLWGGRRRPSGFGGQAEVQDQKSDGATVVYHCVDRWDSFGTYDTEMMRKVDEDCCRYADVVIASASDLFERCKTYNANTYLVRHGVNYEHFAGALGLRHERPNDLPGGPTVGFFGLLSEWVDQDLLITLARTLRGAGEGVPQSEASPISDLRSSTSRRASVVLIGRADVDISRLEAEANIHILGPKPFADLPAYAAWFDVGVIPFVVNELTSAVNPIKLREMIAAGCPVVSTPMREVEVCVQQLDEGATVSLSPAEIGHSHEEFITAVTTILSNPIDAADRRRISLTVAAETWSTKVGEILRLL
;
A
#
# COMPACT_ATOMS: atom_id res chain seq x y z
N MET A 1 6.38 -5.93 -23.73
CA MET A 1 7.65 -5.34 -23.24
C MET A 1 8.22 -6.23 -22.14
N ASP A 2 9.48 -6.04 -21.79
CA ASP A 2 10.14 -6.75 -20.69
C ASP A 2 10.39 -5.80 -19.52
N PHE A 3 10.18 -6.28 -18.29
CA PHE A 3 10.33 -5.52 -17.07
C PHE A 3 11.26 -6.21 -16.09
N VAL A 4 12.13 -5.45 -15.46
CA VAL A 4 12.86 -5.85 -14.24
C VAL A 4 12.30 -5.02 -13.09
N ILE A 5 11.70 -5.68 -12.11
CA ILE A 5 11.07 -5.01 -10.96
C ILE A 5 11.90 -5.26 -9.71
N VAL A 6 12.45 -4.20 -9.14
CA VAL A 6 13.16 -4.22 -7.85
C VAL A 6 12.17 -3.99 -6.73
N ALA A 7 11.95 -5.00 -5.90
CA ALA A 7 10.93 -4.94 -4.86
C ALA A 7 11.27 -5.82 -3.65
N ASN A 8 10.37 -5.86 -2.67
CA ASN A 8 10.48 -6.76 -1.52
C ASN A 8 10.40 -8.24 -1.96
N ALA A 9 10.49 -9.16 -0.99
CA ALA A 9 10.38 -10.57 -1.30
C ALA A 9 9.00 -10.90 -1.92
N TRP A 10 8.97 -11.63 -3.02
CA TRP A 10 7.74 -12.04 -3.72
C TRP A 10 6.77 -12.77 -2.79
N GLY A 11 7.31 -13.65 -1.94
CA GLY A 11 6.51 -14.40 -0.98
C GLY A 11 5.78 -13.53 0.05
N ALA A 12 6.17 -12.27 0.24
CA ALA A 12 5.48 -11.36 1.15
C ALA A 12 4.15 -10.85 0.58
N GLY A 13 3.92 -10.98 -0.73
CA GLY A 13 2.67 -10.56 -1.39
C GLY A 13 1.75 -11.69 -1.82
N MET A 14 2.07 -12.95 -1.52
CA MET A 14 1.24 -14.09 -1.95
C MET A 14 -0.11 -14.14 -1.24
N ASP A 15 -0.13 -13.88 0.08
CA ASP A 15 -1.36 -13.91 0.87
C ASP A 15 -2.07 -12.54 0.92
N ASN A 16 -1.29 -11.46 0.75
CA ASN A 16 -1.78 -10.08 0.75
C ASN A 16 -0.99 -9.23 -0.27
N PRO A 17 -1.43 -9.16 -1.53
CA PRO A 17 -0.70 -8.50 -2.59
C PRO A 17 -0.64 -6.99 -2.39
N THR A 18 0.59 -6.45 -2.32
CA THR A 18 0.83 -4.99 -2.30
C THR A 18 0.66 -4.39 -3.70
N SER A 19 0.59 -3.07 -3.83
CA SER A 19 0.51 -2.34 -5.11
C SER A 19 1.47 -2.85 -6.20
N LYS A 20 2.76 -2.96 -5.89
CA LYS A 20 3.78 -3.50 -6.81
C LYS A 20 3.57 -4.96 -7.24
N HIS A 21 2.97 -5.82 -6.40
CA HIS A 21 2.59 -7.17 -6.81
C HIS A 21 1.42 -7.11 -7.81
N GLN A 22 0.44 -6.25 -7.55
CA GLN A 22 -0.70 -6.03 -8.46
C GLN A 22 -0.24 -5.51 -9.81
N ILE A 23 0.68 -4.53 -9.84
CA ILE A 23 1.31 -4.03 -11.07
C ILE A 23 2.04 -5.14 -11.82
N ALA A 24 2.86 -5.94 -11.13
CA ALA A 24 3.59 -7.05 -11.77
C ALA A 24 2.67 -8.12 -12.36
N LEU A 25 1.61 -8.49 -11.63
CA LEU A 25 0.60 -9.44 -12.09
C LEU A 25 -0.15 -8.87 -13.30
N GLU A 26 -0.53 -7.60 -13.26
CA GLU A 26 -1.30 -6.96 -14.31
C GLU A 26 -0.48 -6.73 -15.59
N LEU A 27 0.80 -6.35 -15.47
CA LEU A 27 1.74 -6.37 -16.59
C LEU A 27 1.80 -7.75 -17.23
N ALA A 28 1.89 -8.81 -16.43
CA ALA A 28 1.94 -10.18 -16.95
C ALA A 28 0.63 -10.64 -17.59
N ARG A 29 -0.54 -10.17 -17.13
CA ARG A 29 -1.85 -10.42 -17.76
C ARG A 29 -1.97 -9.74 -19.13
N GLN A 30 -1.28 -8.62 -19.31
CA GLN A 30 -1.23 -7.88 -20.58
C GLN A 30 -0.06 -8.35 -21.48
N ASP A 31 0.35 -9.62 -21.36
CA ASP A 31 1.41 -10.27 -22.16
C ASP A 31 2.81 -9.64 -22.04
N HIS A 32 3.08 -8.85 -20.99
CA HIS A 32 4.44 -8.39 -20.68
C HIS A 32 5.20 -9.44 -19.86
N ARG A 33 6.53 -9.47 -20.00
CA ARG A 33 7.40 -10.39 -19.24
C ARG A 33 8.01 -9.66 -18.06
N VAL A 34 7.99 -10.27 -16.88
CA VAL A 34 8.46 -9.64 -15.63
C VAL A 34 9.52 -10.50 -14.96
N LEU A 35 10.70 -9.93 -14.73
CA LEU A 35 11.71 -10.46 -13.82
C LEU A 35 11.63 -9.66 -12.52
N TRP A 36 11.01 -10.24 -11.49
CA TRP A 36 10.99 -9.73 -10.14
C TRP A 36 12.30 -10.06 -9.43
N VAL A 37 13.01 -9.05 -8.95
CA VAL A 37 14.31 -9.24 -8.32
C VAL A 37 14.28 -8.66 -6.90
N GLU A 38 14.43 -9.53 -5.91
CA GLU A 38 14.23 -9.19 -4.50
C GLU A 38 15.34 -8.30 -3.93
N GLY A 39 14.97 -7.26 -3.19
CA GLY A 39 15.90 -6.29 -2.59
C GLY A 39 16.57 -6.74 -1.29
N ALA A 40 17.66 -6.05 -0.95
CA ALA A 40 18.26 -6.08 0.39
C ALA A 40 17.26 -5.45 1.36
N GLY A 41 17.08 -6.01 2.56
CA GLY A 41 16.16 -5.40 3.53
C GLY A 41 16.52 -3.93 3.80
N MET A 42 15.51 -3.08 4.01
CA MET A 42 15.70 -1.63 4.20
C MET A 42 16.14 -1.25 5.63
N ARG A 43 16.03 -2.18 6.58
CA ARG A 43 16.58 -2.05 7.93
C ARG A 43 17.72 -3.02 8.20
N SER A 44 18.61 -2.65 9.10
CA SER A 44 19.60 -3.57 9.66
C SER A 44 18.91 -4.64 10.53
N PRO A 45 19.31 -5.92 10.43
CA PRO A 45 18.80 -6.97 11.30
C PRO A 45 19.39 -6.85 12.71
N SER A 46 18.61 -7.23 13.72
CA SER A 46 19.12 -7.39 15.09
C SER A 46 19.65 -8.81 15.28
N LEU A 47 20.97 -8.95 15.49
CA LEU A 47 21.64 -10.25 15.65
C LEU A 47 21.17 -11.02 16.90
N GLY A 48 20.60 -10.32 17.89
CA GLY A 48 19.98 -10.95 19.06
C GLY A 48 18.66 -11.65 18.74
N SER A 49 17.96 -11.25 17.67
CA SER A 49 16.65 -11.80 17.30
C SER A 49 16.80 -13.14 16.55
N GLY A 50 16.17 -14.20 17.07
CA GLY A 50 16.09 -15.50 16.39
C GLY A 50 15.34 -15.43 15.05
N SER A 51 14.36 -14.53 14.92
CA SER A 51 13.57 -14.37 13.70
C SER A 51 14.36 -13.72 12.56
N ASP A 52 15.24 -12.76 12.89
CA ASP A 52 16.13 -12.12 11.91
C ASP A 52 17.21 -13.11 11.42
N ARG A 53 17.79 -13.93 12.31
CA ARG A 53 18.73 -15.01 11.93
C ARG A 53 18.11 -16.00 10.94
N GLY A 54 16.89 -16.48 11.22
CA GLY A 54 16.15 -17.36 10.31
C GLY A 54 15.77 -16.69 8.98
N ARG A 55 15.56 -15.37 8.96
CA ARG A 55 15.34 -14.61 7.71
C ARG A 55 16.61 -14.51 6.87
N ILE A 56 17.76 -14.26 7.49
CA ILE A 56 19.06 -14.19 6.80
C ILE A 56 19.38 -15.55 6.16
N LEU A 57 19.29 -16.65 6.92
CA LEU A 57 19.57 -17.99 6.39
C LEU A 57 18.65 -18.35 5.21
N ARG A 58 17.35 -18.05 5.31
CA ARG A 58 16.40 -18.24 4.20
C ARG A 58 16.79 -17.44 2.96
N LYS A 59 17.21 -16.17 3.12
CA LYS A 59 17.68 -15.35 1.99
C LYS A 59 18.93 -15.93 1.34
N ILE A 60 19.90 -16.40 2.14
CA ILE A 60 21.12 -17.05 1.62
C ILE A 60 20.74 -18.30 0.82
N MET A 61 19.97 -19.23 1.41
CA MET A 61 19.54 -20.45 0.72
C MET A 61 18.78 -20.17 -0.56
N LYS A 62 17.92 -19.14 -0.55
CA LYS A 62 17.16 -18.72 -1.73
C LYS A 62 18.08 -18.12 -2.81
N SER A 63 19.11 -17.38 -2.42
CA SER A 63 20.04 -16.75 -3.37
C SER A 63 20.95 -17.71 -4.13
N LEU A 64 21.06 -18.95 -3.65
CA LEU A 64 21.74 -20.04 -4.34
C LEU A 64 20.86 -20.68 -5.44
N ARG A 65 19.57 -20.32 -5.51
CA ARG A 65 18.65 -20.88 -6.51
C ARG A 65 18.61 -20.01 -7.77
N PRO A 66 18.45 -20.61 -8.95
CA PRO A 66 18.19 -19.85 -10.18
C PRO A 66 16.89 -19.05 -10.09
N ALA A 67 16.67 -18.12 -11.02
CA ALA A 67 15.37 -17.48 -11.15
C ALA A 67 14.29 -18.54 -11.39
N THR A 68 13.23 -18.47 -10.61
CA THR A 68 12.13 -19.44 -10.65
C THR A 68 10.90 -18.80 -11.27
N ARG A 69 10.20 -19.52 -12.14
CA ARG A 69 8.92 -19.04 -12.68
C ARG A 69 7.85 -19.14 -11.60
N VAL A 70 7.01 -18.12 -11.47
CA VAL A 70 5.85 -18.15 -10.56
C VAL A 70 4.86 -19.21 -11.07
N PRO A 71 4.37 -20.13 -10.22
CA PRO A 71 3.44 -21.18 -10.62
C PRO A 71 2.01 -20.62 -10.73
N CYS A 72 1.80 -19.69 -11.66
CA CYS A 72 0.49 -19.17 -12.01
C CYS A 72 0.32 -19.36 -13.52
N GLU A 73 -0.77 -20.03 -13.92
CA GLU A 73 -1.02 -20.36 -15.33
C GLU A 73 -1.08 -19.10 -16.19
N GLY A 74 -0.50 -19.17 -17.38
CA GLY A 74 -0.48 -18.05 -18.35
C GLY A 74 0.49 -16.91 -18.03
N LEU A 75 0.88 -16.70 -16.77
CA LEU A 75 1.71 -15.53 -16.40
C LEU A 75 3.21 -15.74 -16.68
N SER A 76 3.83 -14.69 -17.21
CA SER A 76 5.26 -14.64 -17.53
C SER A 76 6.06 -13.88 -16.48
N ILE A 77 6.05 -14.40 -15.24
CA ILE A 77 6.78 -13.82 -14.10
C ILE A 77 7.87 -14.77 -13.62
N TRP A 78 9.09 -14.26 -13.49
CA TRP A 78 10.24 -14.93 -12.87
C TRP A 78 10.65 -14.19 -11.60
N VAL A 79 11.04 -14.93 -10.57
CA VAL A 79 11.52 -14.39 -9.30
C VAL A 79 12.97 -14.79 -9.10
N LEU A 80 13.82 -13.78 -8.87
CA LEU A 80 15.24 -13.92 -8.56
C LEU A 80 15.53 -13.28 -7.20
N ALA A 81 16.33 -13.95 -6.38
CA ALA A 81 16.80 -13.40 -5.11
C ALA A 81 18.34 -13.27 -5.14
N PRO A 82 18.91 -12.09 -5.34
CA PRO A 82 20.37 -11.91 -5.28
C PRO A 82 20.91 -12.12 -3.85
N LEU A 83 22.19 -12.52 -3.74
CA LEU A 83 22.88 -12.61 -2.45
C LEU A 83 23.32 -11.19 -2.03
N LEU A 84 22.59 -10.58 -1.09
CA LEU A 84 22.82 -9.21 -0.64
C LEU A 84 23.13 -9.17 0.85
N ILE A 85 24.02 -8.26 1.24
CA ILE A 85 24.44 -8.04 2.62
C ILE A 85 23.44 -7.05 3.28
N PRO A 86 22.73 -7.43 4.35
CA PRO A 86 21.64 -6.62 4.91
C PRO A 86 22.15 -5.54 5.88
N ILE A 87 23.10 -4.72 5.45
CA ILE A 87 23.65 -3.60 6.23
C ILE A 87 23.44 -2.31 5.42
N PRO A 88 22.19 -1.84 5.30
CA PRO A 88 21.87 -0.72 4.42
C PRO A 88 22.48 0.61 4.88
N SER A 89 22.84 0.77 6.16
CA SER A 89 23.46 2.01 6.66
C SER A 89 24.85 2.27 6.07
N ASN A 90 25.59 1.22 5.67
CA ASN A 90 26.95 1.36 5.13
C ASN A 90 26.92 1.61 3.61
N VAL A 91 27.44 2.77 3.19
CA VAL A 91 27.48 3.19 1.77
C VAL A 91 28.20 2.16 0.89
N THR A 92 29.37 1.68 1.31
CA THR A 92 30.16 0.69 0.55
C THR A 92 29.39 -0.61 0.36
N ILE A 93 28.64 -1.04 1.38
CA ILE A 93 27.77 -2.22 1.28
C ILE A 93 26.61 -1.97 0.33
N ARG A 94 25.98 -0.79 0.34
CA ARG A 94 24.93 -0.44 -0.64
C ARG A 94 25.46 -0.45 -2.07
N LEU A 95 26.65 0.09 -2.30
CA LEU A 95 27.30 0.06 -3.62
C LEU A 95 27.60 -1.37 -4.06
N LEU A 96 28.21 -2.19 -3.19
CA LEU A 96 28.49 -3.60 -3.47
C LEU A 96 27.20 -4.38 -3.77
N ASN A 97 26.17 -4.21 -2.95
CA ASN A 97 24.86 -4.82 -3.16
C ASN A 97 24.27 -4.41 -4.52
N SER A 98 24.36 -3.14 -4.89
CA SER A 98 23.85 -2.65 -6.17
C SER A 98 24.60 -3.23 -7.36
N TRP A 99 25.92 -3.42 -7.25
CA TRP A 99 26.73 -4.11 -8.27
C TRP A 99 26.36 -5.60 -8.41
N ILE A 100 26.28 -6.33 -7.29
CA ILE A 100 25.84 -7.75 -7.29
C ILE A 100 24.45 -7.87 -7.91
N TYR A 101 23.53 -6.99 -7.48
CA TYR A 101 22.17 -6.94 -7.98
C TYR A 101 22.14 -6.70 -9.49
N PHE A 102 22.81 -5.65 -9.97
CA PHE A 102 22.87 -5.29 -11.38
C PHE A 102 23.39 -6.45 -12.25
N LEU A 103 24.53 -7.04 -11.85
CA LEU A 103 25.15 -8.13 -12.60
C LEU A 103 24.27 -9.38 -12.65
N THR A 104 23.67 -9.76 -11.52
CA THR A 104 22.81 -10.94 -11.44
C THR A 104 21.51 -10.74 -12.23
N ALA A 105 20.87 -9.57 -12.11
CA ALA A 105 19.68 -9.24 -12.89
C ALA A 105 19.97 -9.20 -14.40
N ARG A 106 21.09 -8.59 -14.82
CA ARG A 106 21.50 -8.55 -16.24
C ARG A 106 21.81 -9.93 -16.80
N LEU A 107 22.50 -10.79 -16.05
CA LEU A 107 22.72 -12.18 -16.43
C LEU A 107 21.38 -12.89 -16.71
N TRP A 108 20.41 -12.76 -15.81
CA TRP A 108 19.10 -13.38 -15.99
C TRP A 108 18.28 -12.77 -17.12
N CYS A 109 18.40 -11.46 -17.37
CA CYS A 109 17.83 -10.84 -18.57
C CYS A 109 18.38 -11.51 -19.85
N ILE A 110 19.68 -11.80 -19.92
CA ILE A 110 20.29 -12.50 -21.06
C ILE A 110 19.75 -13.93 -21.17
N LEU A 111 19.75 -14.68 -20.07
CA LEU A 111 19.27 -16.07 -20.04
C LEU A 111 17.79 -16.19 -20.43
N LEU A 112 16.96 -15.23 -20.01
CA LEU A 112 15.53 -15.16 -20.35
C LEU A 112 15.25 -14.46 -21.68
N ARG A 113 16.30 -14.01 -22.39
CA ARG A 113 16.20 -13.27 -23.67
C ARG A 113 15.32 -12.02 -23.56
N PHE A 114 15.47 -11.26 -22.49
CA PHE A 114 14.85 -9.95 -22.33
C PHE A 114 15.56 -8.95 -23.25
N ARG A 115 14.80 -8.08 -23.92
CA ARG A 115 15.29 -7.06 -24.86
C ARG A 115 14.97 -5.68 -24.30
N SER A 116 16.01 -4.91 -24.00
CA SER A 116 15.91 -3.55 -23.44
C SER A 116 14.88 -3.42 -22.29
N PRO A 117 14.96 -4.27 -21.26
CA PRO A 117 13.94 -4.32 -20.21
C PRO A 117 13.88 -3.03 -19.39
N VAL A 118 12.67 -2.51 -19.20
CA VAL A 118 12.39 -1.37 -18.32
C VAL A 118 12.68 -1.77 -16.88
N LEU A 119 13.50 -0.99 -16.17
CA LEU A 119 13.72 -1.16 -14.74
C LEU A 119 12.67 -0.37 -13.97
N ILE A 120 11.94 -1.00 -13.06
CA ILE A 120 11.07 -0.32 -12.09
C ILE A 120 11.62 -0.57 -10.69
N ASN A 121 12.07 0.48 -10.02
CA ASN A 121 12.63 0.41 -8.67
C ASN A 121 11.62 0.87 -7.61
N TYR A 122 11.43 0.03 -6.58
CA TYR A 122 10.65 0.33 -5.37
C TYR A 122 11.52 0.33 -4.10
N VAL A 123 12.84 0.16 -4.22
CA VAL A 123 13.75 -0.06 -3.09
C VAL A 123 14.83 1.02 -3.08
N PRO A 124 14.67 2.09 -2.27
CA PRO A 124 15.57 3.24 -2.30
C PRO A 124 17.03 2.90 -2.02
N VAL A 125 17.29 1.95 -1.11
CA VAL A 125 18.65 1.53 -0.76
C VAL A 125 19.43 0.90 -1.92
N LEU A 126 18.77 0.64 -3.06
CA LEU A 126 19.36 0.17 -4.31
C LEU A 126 19.37 1.26 -5.40
N ALA A 127 19.31 2.55 -5.06
CA ALA A 127 19.38 3.68 -6.01
C ALA A 127 20.50 3.53 -7.05
N GLU A 128 21.67 3.05 -6.64
CA GLU A 128 22.81 2.88 -7.55
C GLU A 128 22.55 1.86 -8.68
N VAL A 129 21.61 0.92 -8.51
CA VAL A 129 21.15 0.03 -9.59
C VAL A 129 20.54 0.83 -10.74
N GLU A 130 19.79 1.89 -10.44
CA GLU A 130 19.20 2.78 -11.45
C GLU A 130 20.28 3.44 -12.30
N ARG A 131 21.31 3.99 -11.64
CA ARG A 131 22.46 4.62 -12.30
C ARG A 131 23.23 3.62 -13.19
N LEU A 132 23.42 2.39 -12.72
CA LEU A 132 24.06 1.32 -13.49
C LEU A 132 23.18 0.88 -14.68
N TRP A 133 21.85 0.86 -14.51
CA TRP A 133 20.91 0.41 -15.54
C TRP A 133 20.72 1.40 -16.67
N GLY A 134 20.57 2.68 -16.34
CA GLY A 134 20.40 3.77 -17.30
C GLY A 134 21.67 4.09 -18.11
N GLY A 135 22.83 3.58 -17.68
CA GLY A 135 24.13 3.84 -18.30
C GLY A 135 24.74 5.19 -17.89
N ARG A 136 25.97 5.46 -18.32
CA ARG A 136 26.60 6.78 -18.09
C ARG A 136 25.89 7.83 -18.95
N ARG A 137 25.10 8.73 -18.34
CA ARG A 137 24.89 10.06 -18.94
C ARG A 137 26.28 10.68 -19.10
N ARG A 138 26.71 10.96 -20.34
CA ARG A 138 27.96 11.70 -20.54
C ARG A 138 27.78 13.06 -19.87
N PRO A 139 28.67 13.50 -18.97
CA PRO A 139 28.70 14.91 -18.61
C PRO A 139 28.94 15.68 -19.91
N SER A 140 28.00 16.53 -20.30
CA SER A 140 28.32 17.63 -21.21
C SER A 140 29.53 18.36 -20.60
N GLY A 141 30.57 18.57 -21.40
CA GLY A 141 31.89 18.96 -20.92
C GLY A 141 31.90 20.18 -20.00
N PHE A 142 32.97 20.27 -19.21
CA PHE A 142 33.32 21.48 -18.48
C PHE A 142 33.52 22.63 -19.49
N GLY A 143 32.54 23.53 -19.58
CA GLY A 143 32.66 24.80 -20.29
C GLY A 143 31.68 25.00 -21.44
N GLY A 144 30.85 26.04 -21.31
CA GLY A 144 30.16 26.69 -22.43
C GLY A 144 28.75 26.18 -22.69
N GLN A 145 27.81 27.13 -22.76
CA GLN A 145 26.43 26.95 -23.18
C GLN A 145 26.35 26.10 -24.45
N ALA A 146 25.74 24.92 -24.35
CA ALA A 146 25.33 24.13 -25.49
C ALA A 146 23.99 23.49 -25.15
N GLU A 147 23.03 23.61 -26.08
CA GLU A 147 21.68 23.09 -25.99
C GLU A 147 21.67 21.62 -25.55
N VAL A 148 20.79 21.32 -24.60
CA VAL A 148 20.54 19.97 -24.09
C VAL A 148 19.88 19.14 -25.18
N GLN A 149 20.69 18.50 -26.03
CA GLN A 149 20.25 17.32 -26.78
C GLN A 149 20.69 16.08 -26.00
N ASP A 150 19.81 15.67 -25.07
CA ASP A 150 19.84 14.38 -24.38
C ASP A 150 19.57 13.24 -25.38
N GLN A 151 20.49 12.98 -26.31
CA GLN A 151 20.43 11.76 -27.09
C GLN A 151 20.91 10.59 -26.24
N LYS A 152 19.95 9.91 -25.62
CA LYS A 152 20.16 8.65 -24.91
C LYS A 152 20.46 7.55 -25.94
N SER A 153 21.72 7.12 -26.02
CA SER A 153 22.12 5.96 -26.82
C SER A 153 21.66 4.68 -26.12
N ASP A 154 20.76 3.89 -26.72
CA ASP A 154 20.49 2.47 -26.42
C ASP A 154 20.22 2.04 -24.96
N GLY A 155 20.06 2.97 -24.01
CA GLY A 155 19.84 2.67 -22.60
C GLY A 155 18.38 2.28 -22.33
N ALA A 156 18.17 1.20 -21.58
CA ALA A 156 16.83 0.81 -21.13
C ALA A 156 16.22 1.85 -20.17
N THR A 157 14.91 2.07 -20.24
CA THR A 157 14.18 3.03 -19.40
C THR A 157 14.26 2.65 -17.92
N VAL A 158 14.52 3.64 -17.08
CA VAL A 158 14.58 3.51 -15.62
C VAL A 158 13.42 4.29 -15.00
N VAL A 159 12.62 3.59 -14.20
CA VAL A 159 11.47 4.12 -13.48
C VAL A 159 11.73 3.98 -11.99
N TYR A 160 11.62 5.08 -11.26
CA TYR A 160 11.51 5.01 -9.80
C TYR A 160 10.03 5.15 -9.42
N HIS A 161 9.46 4.14 -8.77
CA HIS A 161 8.08 4.19 -8.30
C HIS A 161 8.07 4.44 -6.79
N CYS A 162 7.96 5.72 -6.44
CA CYS A 162 7.89 6.21 -5.06
C CYS A 162 6.49 5.95 -4.49
N VAL A 163 6.37 4.89 -3.68
CA VAL A 163 5.10 4.45 -3.10
C VAL A 163 4.86 4.92 -1.67
N ASP A 164 5.92 5.23 -0.94
CA ASP A 164 5.90 5.56 0.48
C ASP A 164 6.86 6.72 0.79
N ARG A 165 6.66 7.39 1.93
CA ARG A 165 7.65 8.33 2.48
C ARG A 165 8.67 7.59 3.35
N TRP A 166 9.74 7.13 2.69
CA TRP A 166 10.74 6.24 3.28
C TRP A 166 11.48 6.78 4.50
N ASP A 167 11.63 8.10 4.59
CA ASP A 167 12.31 8.79 5.69
C ASP A 167 11.44 9.01 6.94
N SER A 168 10.13 8.78 6.85
CA SER A 168 9.19 8.93 7.99
C SER A 168 8.91 7.64 8.76
N PHE A 169 9.46 6.49 8.35
CA PHE A 169 9.31 5.24 9.12
C PHE A 169 10.28 5.19 10.30
N GLY A 170 9.76 4.95 11.51
CA GLY A 170 10.58 4.90 12.74
C GLY A 170 11.62 3.77 12.79
N THR A 171 11.52 2.78 11.89
CA THR A 171 12.44 1.65 11.83
C THR A 171 13.63 1.84 10.89
N TYR A 172 13.67 2.95 10.14
CA TYR A 172 14.72 3.24 9.18
C TYR A 172 15.60 4.41 9.64
N ASP A 173 16.81 4.48 9.08
CA ASP A 173 17.69 5.64 9.23
C ASP A 173 17.16 6.76 8.32
N THR A 174 16.54 7.78 8.93
CA THR A 174 15.86 8.90 8.25
C THR A 174 16.75 9.60 7.24
N GLU A 175 17.95 10.02 7.63
CA GLU A 175 18.84 10.80 6.76
C GLU A 175 19.37 9.95 5.61
N MET A 176 19.69 8.68 5.88
CA MET A 176 20.08 7.75 4.84
C MET A 176 18.96 7.51 3.85
N MET A 177 17.73 7.24 4.32
CA MET A 177 16.56 7.01 3.47
C MET A 177 16.22 8.22 2.62
N ARG A 178 16.21 9.41 3.22
CA ARG A 178 16.00 10.68 2.51
C ARG A 178 16.99 10.80 1.34
N LYS A 179 18.29 10.60 1.61
CA LYS A 179 19.32 10.68 0.57
C LYS A 179 19.12 9.67 -0.56
N VAL A 180 18.90 8.39 -0.24
CA VAL A 180 18.78 7.37 -1.29
C VAL A 180 17.48 7.48 -2.09
N ASP A 181 16.41 7.99 -1.48
CA ASP A 181 15.13 8.29 -2.14
C ASP A 181 15.27 9.48 -3.11
N GLU A 182 16.00 10.53 -2.71
CA GLU A 182 16.39 11.61 -3.61
C GLU A 182 17.25 11.11 -4.79
N ASP A 183 18.22 10.23 -4.51
CA ASP A 183 19.10 9.67 -5.54
C ASP A 183 18.30 8.85 -6.56
N CYS A 184 17.31 8.05 -6.13
CA CYS A 184 16.40 7.36 -7.05
C CYS A 184 15.63 8.34 -7.94
N CYS A 185 15.11 9.43 -7.36
CA CYS A 185 14.45 10.45 -8.16
C CYS A 185 15.39 11.03 -9.23
N ARG A 186 16.65 11.35 -8.87
CA ARG A 186 17.63 11.93 -9.80
C ARG A 186 18.11 10.97 -10.88
N TYR A 187 18.18 9.66 -10.60
CA TYR A 187 18.69 8.66 -11.52
C TYR A 187 17.63 8.13 -12.49
N ALA A 188 16.36 8.16 -12.11
CA ALA A 188 15.26 7.72 -12.96
C ALA A 188 15.04 8.61 -14.20
N ASP A 189 14.57 8.01 -15.29
CA ASP A 189 14.05 8.74 -16.45
C ASP A 189 12.62 9.22 -16.20
N VAL A 190 11.86 8.42 -15.47
CA VAL A 190 10.46 8.67 -15.07
C VAL A 190 10.33 8.37 -13.58
N VAL A 191 9.76 9.31 -12.82
CA VAL A 191 9.36 9.06 -11.44
C VAL A 191 7.84 8.92 -11.39
N ILE A 192 7.37 7.86 -10.76
CA ILE A 192 5.94 7.62 -10.53
C ILE A 192 5.70 7.73 -9.03
N ALA A 193 4.88 8.70 -8.63
CA ALA A 193 4.47 8.89 -7.25
C ALA A 193 3.04 8.37 -7.04
N SER A 194 2.81 7.66 -5.94
CA SER A 194 1.49 7.10 -5.60
C SER A 194 0.52 8.10 -4.94
N ALA A 195 1.03 9.21 -4.42
CA ALA A 195 0.30 10.20 -3.65
C ALA A 195 0.74 11.63 -3.99
N SER A 196 -0.14 12.62 -3.77
CA SER A 196 0.06 14.03 -4.09
C SER A 196 1.29 14.62 -3.40
N ASP A 197 1.47 14.32 -2.11
CA ASP A 197 2.63 14.75 -1.33
C ASP A 197 3.95 14.20 -1.94
N LEU A 198 3.96 12.91 -2.28
CA LEU A 198 5.11 12.28 -2.93
C LEU A 198 5.38 12.89 -4.30
N PHE A 199 4.33 13.16 -5.09
CA PHE A 199 4.44 13.79 -6.40
C PHE A 199 5.10 15.17 -6.30
N GLU A 200 4.61 16.03 -5.41
CA GLU A 200 5.14 17.37 -5.21
C GLU A 200 6.61 17.33 -4.81
N ARG A 201 6.97 16.46 -3.86
CA ARG A 201 8.37 16.27 -3.44
C ARG A 201 9.23 15.73 -4.58
N CYS A 202 8.87 14.60 -5.18
CA CYS A 202 9.67 13.94 -6.22
C CYS A 202 9.92 14.87 -7.42
N LYS A 203 8.94 15.72 -7.76
CA LYS A 203 9.03 16.70 -8.84
C LYS A 203 10.13 17.75 -8.62
N THR A 204 10.54 18.00 -7.38
CA THR A 204 11.68 18.90 -7.07
C THR A 204 13.03 18.31 -7.49
N TYR A 205 13.12 16.98 -7.60
CA TYR A 205 14.35 16.27 -7.97
C TYR A 205 14.33 15.77 -9.42
N ASN A 206 13.15 15.54 -9.99
CA ASN A 206 12.99 15.07 -11.37
C ASN A 206 11.77 15.71 -12.05
N ALA A 207 11.99 16.41 -13.16
CA ALA A 207 10.93 17.08 -13.91
C ALA A 207 9.93 16.09 -14.55
N ASN A 208 10.35 14.86 -14.85
CA ASN A 208 9.52 13.78 -15.40
C ASN A 208 8.87 12.97 -14.28
N THR A 209 8.26 13.66 -13.32
CA THR A 209 7.50 13.05 -12.23
C THR A 209 6.02 13.07 -12.58
N TYR A 210 5.35 11.93 -12.42
CA TYR A 210 3.92 11.74 -12.71
C TYR A 210 3.21 11.12 -11.51
N LEU A 211 1.97 11.55 -11.28
CA LEU A 211 1.11 11.02 -10.23
C LEU A 211 0.27 9.86 -10.80
N VAL A 212 0.51 8.65 -10.30
CA VAL A 212 -0.29 7.45 -10.63
C VAL A 212 -0.72 6.81 -9.31
N ARG A 213 -1.98 7.02 -8.95
CA ARG A 213 -2.57 6.48 -7.72
C ARG A 213 -2.75 4.96 -7.79
N HIS A 214 -2.96 4.33 -6.65
CA HIS A 214 -3.23 2.90 -6.61
C HIS A 214 -4.60 2.56 -7.18
N GLY A 215 -4.68 1.37 -7.79
CA GLY A 215 -5.92 0.79 -8.25
C GLY A 215 -6.56 -0.15 -7.24
N VAL A 216 -7.67 -0.76 -7.65
CA VAL A 216 -8.37 -1.82 -6.92
C VAL A 216 -8.56 -3.05 -7.80
N ASN A 217 -8.60 -4.23 -7.19
CA ASN A 217 -9.11 -5.43 -7.86
C ASN A 217 -10.65 -5.39 -7.81
N TYR A 218 -11.24 -4.60 -8.71
CA TYR A 218 -12.66 -4.24 -8.64
C TYR A 218 -13.56 -5.47 -8.66
N GLU A 219 -13.38 -6.37 -9.64
CA GLU A 219 -14.22 -7.57 -9.77
C GLU A 219 -14.19 -8.45 -8.51
N HIS A 220 -13.01 -8.60 -7.91
CA HIS A 220 -12.82 -9.36 -6.66
C HIS A 220 -13.65 -8.79 -5.51
N PHE A 221 -13.56 -7.48 -5.26
CA PHE A 221 -14.28 -6.85 -4.15
C PHE A 221 -15.75 -6.59 -4.45
N ALA A 222 -16.12 -6.24 -5.69
CA ALA A 222 -17.51 -6.06 -6.11
C ALA A 222 -18.34 -7.35 -6.00
N GLY A 223 -17.69 -8.52 -6.02
CA GLY A 223 -18.31 -9.79 -5.67
C GLY A 223 -19.01 -9.79 -4.30
N ALA A 224 -18.55 -8.97 -3.34
CA ALA A 224 -19.16 -8.80 -2.02
C ALA A 224 -20.64 -8.41 -2.07
N LEU A 225 -21.08 -7.69 -3.12
CA LEU A 225 -22.49 -7.30 -3.30
C LEU A 225 -23.42 -8.51 -3.39
N GLY A 226 -22.91 -9.66 -3.83
CA GLY A 226 -23.63 -10.93 -3.87
C GLY A 226 -23.53 -11.74 -2.57
N LEU A 227 -22.56 -11.49 -1.69
CA LEU A 227 -22.17 -12.39 -0.60
C LEU A 227 -22.87 -12.16 0.74
N ARG A 228 -23.76 -11.16 0.87
CA ARG A 228 -24.43 -10.83 2.15
C ARG A 228 -25.43 -11.90 2.65
N HIS A 229 -25.46 -13.08 2.03
CA HIS A 229 -26.17 -14.26 2.50
C HIS A 229 -25.24 -15.30 3.17
N GLU A 230 -23.93 -15.20 2.96
CA GLU A 230 -22.90 -16.08 3.55
C GLU A 230 -22.10 -15.29 4.58
N ARG A 231 -22.52 -15.33 5.85
CA ARG A 231 -21.78 -14.65 6.94
C ARG A 231 -20.58 -15.48 7.37
N PRO A 232 -19.35 -14.93 7.35
CA PRO A 232 -18.21 -15.57 8.00
C PRO A 232 -18.51 -15.92 9.46
N ASN A 233 -18.21 -17.17 9.85
CA ASN A 233 -18.59 -17.74 11.16
C ASN A 233 -17.94 -17.05 12.36
N ASP A 234 -16.82 -16.36 12.14
CA ASP A 234 -16.05 -15.66 13.16
C ASP A 234 -16.36 -14.16 13.26
N LEU A 235 -17.32 -13.65 12.48
CA LEU A 235 -17.84 -12.30 12.67
C LEU A 235 -18.81 -12.25 13.87
N PRO A 236 -18.71 -11.22 14.74
CA PRO A 236 -19.65 -11.04 15.84
C PRO A 236 -21.07 -10.79 15.31
N GLY A 237 -22.11 -11.03 16.11
CA GLY A 237 -23.49 -10.70 15.73
C GLY A 237 -23.75 -9.19 15.73
N GLY A 238 -24.75 -8.74 14.96
CA GLY A 238 -25.20 -7.34 14.96
C GLY A 238 -24.37 -6.42 14.05
N PRO A 239 -24.56 -5.08 14.19
CA PRO A 239 -23.88 -4.10 13.37
C PRO A 239 -22.37 -4.13 13.52
N THR A 240 -21.65 -4.01 12.41
CA THR A 240 -20.19 -4.17 12.34
C THR A 240 -19.51 -2.96 11.72
N VAL A 241 -18.59 -2.36 12.47
CA VAL A 241 -17.60 -1.41 11.97
C VAL A 241 -16.32 -2.16 11.65
N GLY A 242 -15.86 -2.12 10.41
CA GLY A 242 -14.79 -3.01 9.95
C GLY A 242 -13.55 -2.31 9.42
N PHE A 243 -12.39 -2.90 9.70
CA PHE A 243 -11.11 -2.55 9.08
C PHE A 243 -10.39 -3.84 8.70
N PHE A 244 -9.78 -3.87 7.51
CA PHE A 244 -8.78 -4.89 7.19
C PHE A 244 -7.47 -4.25 6.73
N GLY A 245 -6.35 -4.76 7.24
CA GLY A 245 -5.03 -4.19 6.98
C GLY A 245 -4.00 -4.57 8.04
N LEU A 246 -2.75 -4.17 7.82
CA LEU A 246 -1.71 -4.32 8.83
C LEU A 246 -2.01 -3.36 10.01
N LEU A 247 -2.10 -3.91 11.22
CA LEU A 247 -2.21 -3.15 12.47
C LEU A 247 -0.80 -2.75 12.91
N SER A 248 -0.42 -1.50 12.63
CA SER A 248 0.93 -0.95 12.81
C SER A 248 0.85 0.46 13.43
N GLU A 249 2.00 1.14 13.52
CA GLU A 249 2.19 2.46 14.14
C GLU A 249 1.29 3.57 13.57
N TRP A 250 0.79 3.40 12.34
CA TRP A 250 -0.13 4.36 11.72
C TRP A 250 -1.60 4.14 12.09
N VAL A 251 -1.97 3.04 12.77
CA VAL A 251 -3.36 2.82 13.20
C VAL A 251 -3.60 3.51 14.54
N ASP A 252 -4.55 4.44 14.57
CA ASP A 252 -4.95 5.19 15.76
C ASP A 252 -5.77 4.29 16.70
N GLN A 253 -5.07 3.64 17.64
CA GLN A 253 -5.70 2.77 18.62
C GLN A 253 -6.59 3.55 19.60
N ASP A 254 -6.26 4.81 19.92
CA ASP A 254 -7.04 5.62 20.85
C ASP A 254 -8.39 6.01 20.24
N LEU A 255 -8.40 6.34 18.95
CA LEU A 255 -9.63 6.54 18.17
C LEU A 255 -10.50 5.28 18.16
N LEU A 256 -9.90 4.12 17.86
CA LEU A 256 -10.63 2.85 17.82
C LEU A 256 -11.22 2.47 19.19
N ILE A 257 -10.49 2.68 20.28
CA ILE A 257 -10.97 2.46 21.65
C ILE A 257 -12.11 3.42 21.99
N THR A 258 -11.96 4.71 21.67
CA THR A 258 -12.99 5.73 21.93
C THR A 258 -14.26 5.46 21.14
N LEU A 259 -14.12 5.04 19.87
CA LEU A 259 -15.21 4.59 19.03
C LEU A 259 -15.91 3.36 19.64
N ALA A 260 -15.15 2.32 19.98
CA ALA A 260 -15.70 1.09 20.56
C ALA A 260 -16.50 1.37 21.83
N ARG A 261 -15.96 2.19 22.75
CA ARG A 261 -16.65 2.60 23.98
C ARG A 261 -17.94 3.38 23.71
N THR A 262 -17.93 4.25 22.70
CA THR A 262 -19.14 4.97 22.26
C THR A 262 -20.21 4.02 21.74
N LEU A 263 -19.80 3.00 20.98
CA LEU A 263 -20.70 2.01 20.38
C LEU A 263 -21.29 0.98 21.37
N ARG A 264 -20.81 0.89 22.62
CA ARG A 264 -21.40 -0.02 23.63
C ARG A 264 -22.73 0.48 24.20
N GLY A 265 -23.01 1.78 24.09
CA GLY A 265 -24.14 2.44 24.75
C GLY A 265 -23.98 2.52 26.28
N ALA A 266 -24.88 3.24 26.96
CA ALA A 266 -24.78 3.61 28.38
C ALA A 266 -25.10 2.49 29.40
N GLY A 267 -25.03 1.20 29.03
CA GLY A 267 -25.47 0.10 29.89
C GLY A 267 -24.34 -0.55 30.71
N GLU A 268 -24.32 -0.25 32.01
CA GLU A 268 -23.68 -0.94 33.15
C GLU A 268 -22.14 -1.14 33.15
N GLY A 269 -21.48 -0.54 34.15
CA GLY A 269 -20.14 -0.94 34.59
C GLY A 269 -18.96 -0.11 34.09
N VAL A 270 -19.17 0.92 33.27
CA VAL A 270 -18.08 1.83 32.87
C VAL A 270 -17.76 2.76 34.04
N PRO A 271 -16.55 2.70 34.65
CA PRO A 271 -16.16 3.65 35.68
C PRO A 271 -16.29 5.08 35.13
N GLN A 272 -16.67 6.04 35.98
CA GLN A 272 -16.87 7.44 35.57
C GLN A 272 -15.60 8.07 34.96
N SER A 273 -14.42 7.49 35.25
CA SER A 273 -13.12 7.82 34.67
C SER A 273 -12.90 7.31 33.24
N GLU A 274 -13.73 6.38 32.75
CA GLU A 274 -13.66 5.80 31.40
C GLU A 274 -14.84 6.23 30.52
N ALA A 275 -15.72 7.09 31.04
CA ALA A 275 -16.74 7.74 30.25
C ALA A 275 -16.08 8.60 29.16
N SER A 276 -16.38 8.29 27.90
CA SER A 276 -15.94 9.11 26.75
C SER A 276 -16.27 10.59 26.99
N PRO A 277 -15.34 11.53 26.72
CA PRO A 277 -15.58 12.98 26.85
C PRO A 277 -16.70 13.49 25.94
N ILE A 278 -17.16 12.66 24.99
CA ILE A 278 -18.29 12.93 24.11
C ILE A 278 -19.59 12.54 24.86
N SER A 279 -20.05 13.38 25.78
CA SER A 279 -21.27 13.16 26.56
C SER A 279 -22.55 13.32 25.75
N ASP A 280 -22.51 14.10 24.67
CA ASP A 280 -23.71 14.60 23.99
C ASP A 280 -24.15 13.72 22.80
N LEU A 281 -23.27 12.86 22.28
CA LEU A 281 -23.65 11.82 21.30
C LEU A 281 -24.40 10.62 21.91
N ARG A 282 -24.65 10.64 23.23
CA ARG A 282 -25.36 9.57 23.97
C ARG A 282 -26.89 9.63 23.83
N SER A 283 -27.41 10.17 22.73
CA SER A 283 -28.86 10.09 22.46
C SER A 283 -29.27 8.62 22.28
N SER A 284 -30.47 8.28 22.74
CA SER A 284 -30.94 6.91 23.04
C SER A 284 -31.15 5.98 21.83
N THR A 285 -30.53 6.25 20.68
CA THR A 285 -30.80 5.59 19.40
C THR A 285 -29.61 4.84 18.80
N SER A 286 -28.40 4.96 19.35
CA SER A 286 -27.23 4.26 18.82
C SER A 286 -27.33 2.75 19.09
N ARG A 287 -27.48 1.95 18.02
CA ARG A 287 -27.42 0.49 18.10
C ARG A 287 -26.06 0.06 18.64
N ARG A 288 -26.05 -0.94 19.54
CA ARG A 288 -24.80 -1.61 19.93
C ARG A 288 -24.11 -2.16 18.68
N ALA A 289 -22.83 -1.89 18.53
CA ALA A 289 -22.04 -2.34 17.40
C ALA A 289 -20.66 -2.85 17.84
N SER A 290 -20.11 -3.75 17.03
CA SER A 290 -18.77 -4.31 17.21
C SER A 290 -17.79 -3.66 16.24
N VAL A 291 -16.57 -3.42 16.71
CA VAL A 291 -15.43 -3.04 15.87
C VAL A 291 -14.66 -4.32 15.51
N VAL A 292 -14.47 -4.58 14.23
CA VAL A 292 -13.80 -5.78 13.72
C VAL A 292 -12.51 -5.38 13.01
N LEU A 293 -11.38 -5.90 13.49
CA LEU A 293 -10.05 -5.64 12.95
C LEU A 293 -9.50 -6.94 12.35
N ILE A 294 -9.23 -6.92 11.05
CA ILE A 294 -8.74 -8.07 10.29
C ILE A 294 -7.33 -7.79 9.79
N GLY A 295 -6.37 -8.57 10.26
CA GLY A 295 -5.00 -8.45 9.81
C GLY A 295 -3.98 -8.93 10.84
N ARG A 296 -2.72 -8.88 10.42
CA ARG A 296 -1.59 -9.09 11.30
C ARG A 296 -1.34 -7.81 12.10
N ALA A 297 -0.91 -7.96 13.36
CA ALA A 297 -0.30 -6.88 14.11
C ALA A 297 1.22 -7.00 14.15
N ASP A 298 1.91 -5.87 14.04
CA ASP A 298 3.36 -5.77 14.27
C ASP A 298 3.74 -4.75 15.36
N VAL A 299 2.73 -4.16 16.00
CA VAL A 299 2.82 -3.36 17.22
C VAL A 299 2.03 -4.02 18.36
N ASP A 300 2.22 -3.54 19.59
CA ASP A 300 1.39 -3.95 20.73
C ASP A 300 -0.05 -3.46 20.53
N ILE A 301 -1.00 -4.38 20.65
CA ILE A 301 -2.45 -4.16 20.49
C ILE A 301 -3.24 -4.57 21.74
N SER A 302 -2.56 -4.84 22.87
CA SER A 302 -3.18 -5.30 24.11
C SER A 302 -4.31 -4.39 24.61
N ARG A 303 -4.20 -3.08 24.35
CA ARG A 303 -5.24 -2.08 24.66
C ARG A 303 -6.51 -2.27 23.82
N LEU A 304 -6.38 -2.67 22.56
CA LEU A 304 -7.51 -3.01 21.71
C LEU A 304 -8.14 -4.33 22.14
N GLU A 305 -7.32 -5.33 22.49
CA GLU A 305 -7.77 -6.65 22.98
C GLU A 305 -8.55 -6.56 24.30
N ALA A 306 -8.29 -5.53 25.11
CA ALA A 306 -8.99 -5.30 26.37
C ALA A 306 -10.44 -4.81 26.21
N GLU A 307 -10.81 -4.28 25.04
CA GLU A 307 -12.16 -3.75 24.81
C GLU A 307 -13.14 -4.85 24.38
N ALA A 308 -14.22 -5.05 25.15
CA ALA A 308 -15.15 -6.17 24.98
C ALA A 308 -15.89 -6.25 23.62
N ASN A 309 -15.98 -5.14 22.89
CA ASN A 309 -16.62 -5.08 21.57
C ASN A 309 -15.62 -4.78 20.43
N ILE A 310 -14.31 -4.89 20.68
CA ILE A 310 -13.30 -4.96 19.63
C ILE A 310 -12.94 -6.42 19.39
N HIS A 311 -13.07 -6.89 18.15
CA HIS A 311 -12.78 -8.25 17.74
C HIS A 311 -11.61 -8.28 16.75
N ILE A 312 -10.50 -8.86 17.16
CA ILE A 312 -9.31 -9.03 16.32
C ILE A 312 -9.33 -10.43 15.72
N LEU A 313 -9.58 -10.53 14.41
CA LEU A 313 -9.77 -11.82 13.73
C LEU A 313 -8.48 -12.41 13.15
N GLY A 314 -7.37 -11.69 13.29
CA GLY A 314 -6.09 -12.05 12.69
C GLY A 314 -6.07 -11.91 11.16
N PRO A 315 -4.99 -12.34 10.49
CA PRO A 315 -4.88 -12.26 9.04
C PRO A 315 -5.85 -13.23 8.35
N LYS A 316 -6.44 -12.79 7.24
CA LYS A 316 -7.27 -13.60 6.35
C LYS A 316 -6.66 -13.67 4.96
N PRO A 317 -6.86 -14.78 4.21
CA PRO A 317 -6.50 -14.83 2.80
C PRO A 317 -7.15 -13.67 2.04
N PHE A 318 -6.41 -13.06 1.11
CA PHE A 318 -6.94 -11.98 0.26
C PHE A 318 -8.25 -12.37 -0.45
N ALA A 319 -8.38 -13.65 -0.82
CA ALA A 319 -9.56 -14.20 -1.47
C ALA A 319 -10.85 -14.09 -0.61
N ASP A 320 -10.72 -14.10 0.71
CA ASP A 320 -11.85 -14.15 1.65
C ASP A 320 -12.30 -12.75 2.08
N LEU A 321 -11.46 -11.73 1.91
CA LEU A 321 -11.74 -10.35 2.36
C LEU A 321 -13.07 -9.77 1.82
N PRO A 322 -13.50 -10.02 0.56
CA PRO A 322 -14.81 -9.56 0.09
C PRO A 322 -15.98 -10.08 0.92
N ALA A 323 -15.91 -11.34 1.40
CA ALA A 323 -16.96 -11.91 2.24
C ALA A 323 -17.06 -11.17 3.58
N TYR A 324 -15.93 -10.79 4.19
CA TYR A 324 -15.93 -9.97 5.40
C TYR A 324 -16.46 -8.55 5.13
N ALA A 325 -15.98 -7.91 4.06
CA ALA A 325 -16.40 -6.55 3.69
C ALA A 325 -17.90 -6.44 3.37
N ALA A 326 -18.51 -7.50 2.82
CA ALA A 326 -19.95 -7.58 2.56
C ALA A 326 -20.80 -7.38 3.83
N TRP A 327 -20.24 -7.72 4.99
CA TRP A 327 -20.91 -7.67 6.30
C TRP A 327 -20.49 -6.49 7.17
N PHE A 328 -19.60 -5.62 6.68
CA PHE A 328 -19.35 -4.34 7.31
C PHE A 328 -20.51 -3.39 6.99
N ASP A 329 -21.10 -2.82 8.04
CA ASP A 329 -22.07 -1.73 7.91
C ASP A 329 -21.35 -0.41 7.63
N VAL A 330 -20.16 -0.24 8.23
CA VAL A 330 -19.26 0.89 7.98
C VAL A 330 -17.82 0.39 7.95
N GLY A 331 -17.07 0.75 6.92
CA GLY A 331 -15.62 0.55 6.85
C GLY A 331 -14.90 1.74 7.50
N VAL A 332 -13.75 1.52 8.11
CA VAL A 332 -12.98 2.63 8.72
C VAL A 332 -11.53 2.67 8.24
N ILE A 333 -10.97 3.86 8.07
CA ILE A 333 -9.53 4.12 7.90
C ILE A 333 -9.08 5.00 9.09
N PRO A 334 -8.79 4.42 10.26
CA PRO A 334 -8.52 5.16 11.49
C PRO A 334 -7.01 5.42 11.61
N PHE A 335 -6.44 6.20 10.70
CA PHE A 335 -4.99 6.41 10.68
C PHE A 335 -4.57 7.67 11.43
N VAL A 336 -3.44 7.60 12.16
CA VAL A 336 -2.80 8.76 12.76
C VAL A 336 -2.36 9.71 11.65
N VAL A 337 -2.77 10.98 11.71
CA VAL A 337 -2.43 11.97 10.67
C VAL A 337 -1.07 12.56 10.96
N ASN A 338 -0.08 12.24 10.14
CA ASN A 338 1.31 12.69 10.24
C ASN A 338 1.99 12.69 8.85
N GLU A 339 3.29 12.99 8.80
CA GLU A 339 4.06 13.01 7.54
C GLU A 339 4.11 11.66 6.81
N LEU A 340 4.04 10.54 7.55
CA LEU A 340 4.01 9.21 6.95
C LEU A 340 2.68 8.99 6.26
N THR A 341 1.56 9.26 6.95
CA THR A 341 0.22 8.99 6.42
C THR A 341 -0.26 10.06 5.42
N SER A 342 0.29 11.27 5.42
CA SER A 342 0.04 12.28 4.37
C SER A 342 0.48 11.81 2.98
N ALA A 343 1.50 10.93 2.93
CA ALA A 343 2.04 10.33 1.73
C ALA A 343 1.40 8.99 1.35
N VAL A 344 0.37 8.53 2.07
CA VAL A 344 -0.30 7.25 1.81
C VAL A 344 -1.48 7.43 0.87
N ASN A 345 -1.54 6.61 -0.18
CA ASN A 345 -2.74 6.42 -1.00
C ASN A 345 -3.43 5.09 -0.59
N PRO A 346 -4.48 5.11 0.24
CA PRO A 346 -4.97 3.89 0.89
C PRO A 346 -5.72 2.98 -0.09
N ILE A 347 -5.12 1.85 -0.45
CA ILE A 347 -5.77 0.81 -1.27
C ILE A 347 -7.06 0.31 -0.60
N LYS A 348 -7.03 0.20 0.74
CA LYS A 348 -8.12 -0.33 1.58
C LYS A 348 -9.41 0.48 1.45
N LEU A 349 -9.29 1.79 1.24
CA LEU A 349 -10.44 2.66 0.95
C LEU A 349 -11.17 2.17 -0.30
N ARG A 350 -10.43 2.00 -1.41
CA ARG A 350 -11.02 1.55 -2.69
C ARG A 350 -11.51 0.11 -2.61
N GLU A 351 -10.83 -0.76 -1.86
CA GLU A 351 -11.26 -2.15 -1.63
C GLU A 351 -12.62 -2.22 -0.90
N MET A 352 -12.80 -1.43 0.16
CA MET A 352 -14.07 -1.35 0.90
C MET A 352 -15.18 -0.68 0.08
N ILE A 353 -14.88 0.43 -0.62
CA ILE A 353 -15.83 1.08 -1.52
C ILE A 353 -16.26 0.11 -2.62
N ALA A 354 -15.32 -0.60 -3.26
CA ALA A 354 -15.64 -1.60 -4.30
C ALA A 354 -16.54 -2.72 -3.78
N ALA A 355 -16.41 -3.10 -2.50
CA ALA A 355 -17.31 -4.05 -1.83
C ALA A 355 -18.70 -3.46 -1.49
N GLY A 356 -18.96 -2.20 -1.83
CA GLY A 356 -20.18 -1.48 -1.51
C GLY A 356 -20.28 -1.07 -0.04
N CYS A 357 -19.16 -1.00 0.68
CA CYS A 357 -19.13 -0.59 2.07
C CYS A 357 -18.85 0.93 2.15
N PRO A 358 -19.71 1.74 2.80
CA PRO A 358 -19.42 3.15 3.06
C PRO A 358 -18.26 3.25 4.04
N VAL A 359 -17.35 4.21 3.83
CA VAL A 359 -16.11 4.31 4.61
C VAL A 359 -16.04 5.62 5.39
N VAL A 360 -15.56 5.59 6.64
CA VAL A 360 -15.17 6.79 7.39
C VAL A 360 -13.65 6.80 7.57
N SER A 361 -13.01 7.91 7.24
CA SER A 361 -11.55 8.07 7.33
C SER A 361 -11.16 9.26 8.20
N THR A 362 -9.98 9.18 8.81
CA THR A 362 -9.27 10.39 9.29
C THR A 362 -8.85 11.26 8.09
N PRO A 363 -8.52 12.55 8.29
CA PRO A 363 -8.31 13.51 7.18
C PRO A 363 -6.94 13.31 6.53
N MET A 364 -6.84 12.24 5.74
CA MET A 364 -5.69 11.97 4.90
C MET A 364 -5.90 12.66 3.55
N ARG A 365 -4.90 13.42 3.09
CA ARG A 365 -4.96 14.18 1.83
C ARG A 365 -5.42 13.36 0.62
N GLU A 366 -4.92 12.13 0.48
CA GLU A 366 -5.31 11.26 -0.63
C GLU A 366 -6.74 10.72 -0.53
N VAL A 367 -7.30 10.67 0.69
CA VAL A 367 -8.70 10.33 0.89
C VAL A 367 -9.58 11.51 0.53
N GLU A 368 -9.23 12.73 0.96
CA GLU A 368 -9.93 13.96 0.57
C GLU A 368 -10.01 14.13 -0.94
N VAL A 369 -8.88 13.99 -1.63
CA VAL A 369 -8.85 14.07 -3.11
C VAL A 369 -9.69 12.97 -3.73
N CYS A 370 -9.63 11.75 -3.19
CA CYS A 370 -10.45 10.64 -3.67
C CYS A 370 -11.94 10.95 -3.51
N VAL A 371 -12.38 11.38 -2.33
CA VAL A 371 -13.80 11.70 -2.06
C VAL A 371 -14.29 12.83 -2.96
N GLN A 372 -13.52 13.92 -3.09
CA GLN A 372 -13.85 15.04 -3.99
C GLN A 372 -14.04 14.57 -5.44
N GLN A 373 -13.14 13.73 -5.95
CA GLN A 373 -13.25 13.18 -7.31
C GLN A 373 -14.47 12.28 -7.50
N LEU A 374 -14.85 11.51 -6.47
CA LEU A 374 -16.00 10.63 -6.53
C LEU A 374 -17.32 11.42 -6.46
N ASP A 375 -17.36 12.50 -5.67
CA ASP A 375 -18.54 13.36 -5.51
C ASP A 375 -18.81 14.21 -6.76
N GLU A 376 -17.77 14.72 -7.44
CA GLU A 376 -17.92 15.50 -8.69
C GLU A 376 -18.54 14.68 -9.83
N GLY A 377 -18.37 13.35 -9.81
CA GLY A 377 -18.94 12.43 -10.81
C GLY A 377 -20.28 11.79 -10.40
N ALA A 378 -20.73 11.99 -9.16
CA ALA A 378 -21.85 11.26 -8.59
C ALA A 378 -23.17 12.03 -8.72
N THR A 379 -24.14 11.46 -9.43
CA THR A 379 -25.57 11.80 -9.29
C THR A 379 -26.18 11.13 -8.06
N VAL A 380 -25.40 10.98 -6.98
CA VAL A 380 -25.73 10.10 -5.85
C VAL A 380 -25.98 10.96 -4.61
N SER A 381 -27.08 10.67 -3.91
CA SER A 381 -27.47 11.36 -2.67
C SER A 381 -26.62 10.97 -1.44
N LEU A 382 -25.65 10.06 -1.59
CA LEU A 382 -24.85 9.48 -0.52
C LEU A 382 -23.39 9.41 -0.99
N SER A 383 -22.48 10.04 -0.24
CA SER A 383 -21.05 9.98 -0.51
C SER A 383 -20.51 8.58 -0.18
N PRO A 384 -19.61 8.00 -1.00
CA PRO A 384 -19.03 6.68 -0.74
C PRO A 384 -18.08 6.67 0.46
N ALA A 385 -17.57 7.83 0.88
CA ALA A 385 -16.78 7.94 2.09
C ALA A 385 -16.90 9.33 2.76
N GLU A 386 -16.86 9.34 4.10
CA GLU A 386 -16.87 10.55 4.93
C GLU A 386 -15.52 10.75 5.63
N ILE A 387 -15.22 12.01 5.97
CA ILE A 387 -13.94 12.40 6.57
C ILE A 387 -14.22 13.09 7.90
N GLY A 388 -13.72 12.53 8.99
CA GLY A 388 -13.81 13.13 10.32
C GLY A 388 -12.50 13.82 10.69
N HIS A 389 -12.49 15.15 10.81
CA HIS A 389 -11.28 15.94 11.09
C HIS A 389 -10.88 15.92 12.56
N SER A 390 -11.72 15.36 13.41
CA SER A 390 -11.48 15.09 14.82
C SER A 390 -12.00 13.69 15.18
N HIS A 391 -11.57 13.17 16.34
CA HIS A 391 -12.14 11.92 16.87
C HIS A 391 -13.66 12.01 17.02
N GLU A 392 -14.18 13.18 17.41
CA GLU A 392 -15.62 13.41 17.56
C GLU A 392 -16.35 13.37 16.22
N GLU A 393 -15.86 14.09 15.20
CA GLU A 393 -16.44 14.07 13.86
C GLU A 393 -16.40 12.66 13.25
N PHE A 394 -15.28 11.94 13.41
CA PHE A 394 -15.12 10.58 12.94
C PHE A 394 -16.15 9.64 13.58
N ILE A 395 -16.30 9.70 14.90
CA ILE A 395 -17.27 8.88 15.64
C ILE A 395 -18.70 9.27 15.26
N THR A 396 -18.96 10.56 15.05
CA THR A 396 -20.27 11.07 14.61
C THR A 396 -20.64 10.55 13.23
N ALA A 397 -19.72 10.56 12.27
CA ALA A 397 -19.92 9.99 10.94
C ALA A 397 -20.23 8.48 11.02
N VAL A 398 -19.42 7.70 11.76
CA VAL A 398 -19.67 6.25 11.93
C VAL A 398 -21.04 5.98 12.55
N THR A 399 -21.40 6.69 13.62
CA THR A 399 -22.69 6.50 14.31
C THR A 399 -23.88 6.94 13.47
N THR A 400 -23.72 7.97 12.63
CA THR A 400 -24.74 8.43 11.68
C THR A 400 -25.02 7.38 10.62
N ILE A 401 -23.98 6.78 10.02
CA ILE A 401 -24.15 5.71 9.02
C ILE A 401 -24.78 4.46 9.66
N LEU A 402 -24.36 4.07 10.86
CA LEU A 402 -24.96 2.94 11.58
C LEU A 402 -26.43 3.15 11.94
N SER A 403 -26.83 4.40 12.20
CA SER A 403 -28.22 4.78 12.52
C SER A 403 -29.11 4.88 11.28
N ASN A 404 -28.51 5.02 10.09
CA ASN A 404 -29.18 5.09 8.80
C ASN A 404 -28.66 3.98 7.86
N PRO A 405 -29.01 2.71 8.11
CA PRO A 405 -28.50 1.59 7.32
C PRO A 405 -28.84 1.72 5.84
N ILE A 406 -27.83 1.56 4.99
CA ILE A 406 -27.98 1.59 3.54
C ILE A 406 -28.50 0.26 2.98
N ASP A 407 -29.24 0.34 1.88
CA ASP A 407 -29.80 -0.84 1.21
C ASP A 407 -28.85 -1.43 0.15
N ALA A 408 -29.27 -2.51 -0.53
CA ALA A 408 -28.45 -3.15 -1.56
C ALA A 408 -28.22 -2.26 -2.79
N ALA A 409 -29.15 -1.35 -3.11
CA ALA A 409 -29.01 -0.42 -4.23
C ALA A 409 -28.02 0.71 -3.92
N ASP A 410 -28.01 1.21 -2.67
CA ASP A 410 -26.99 2.13 -2.16
C ASP A 410 -25.59 1.50 -2.23
N ARG A 411 -25.43 0.27 -1.71
CA ARG A 411 -24.14 -0.45 -1.75
C ARG A 411 -23.62 -0.62 -3.17
N ARG A 412 -24.51 -0.94 -4.12
CA ARG A 412 -24.14 -1.03 -5.54
C ARG A 412 -23.69 0.32 -6.10
N ARG A 413 -24.38 1.41 -5.75
CA ARG A 413 -23.98 2.77 -6.16
C ARG A 413 -22.61 3.14 -5.61
N ILE A 414 -22.35 2.88 -4.33
CA ILE A 414 -21.04 3.07 -3.70
C ILE A 414 -19.95 2.29 -4.47
N SER A 415 -20.17 1.00 -4.72
CA SER A 415 -19.25 0.16 -5.47
C SER A 415 -18.89 0.72 -6.85
N LEU A 416 -19.87 1.17 -7.61
CA LEU A 416 -19.66 1.68 -8.97
C LEU A 416 -18.77 2.92 -9.03
N THR A 417 -18.65 3.70 -7.95
CA THR A 417 -17.83 4.92 -7.92
C THR A 417 -16.34 4.64 -8.20
N VAL A 418 -15.84 3.45 -7.86
CA VAL A 418 -14.43 3.05 -8.07
C VAL A 418 -14.25 2.03 -9.19
N ALA A 419 -15.29 1.74 -9.99
CA ALA A 419 -15.23 0.71 -11.03
C ALA A 419 -14.20 1.00 -12.13
N ALA A 420 -13.87 2.28 -12.37
CA ALA A 420 -12.85 2.69 -13.34
C ALA A 420 -11.42 2.70 -12.76
N GLU A 421 -11.27 2.66 -11.43
CA GLU A 421 -9.99 2.79 -10.71
C GLU A 421 -9.26 1.44 -10.59
N THR A 422 -9.26 0.63 -11.65
CA THR A 422 -8.70 -0.72 -11.63
C THR A 422 -7.18 -0.74 -11.74
N TRP A 423 -6.53 -1.84 -11.32
CA TRP A 423 -5.11 -2.06 -11.58
C TRP A 423 -4.78 -2.05 -13.09
N SER A 424 -5.67 -2.55 -13.94
CA SER A 424 -5.50 -2.50 -15.41
C SER A 424 -5.43 -1.06 -15.91
N THR A 425 -6.33 -0.19 -15.42
CA THR A 425 -6.31 1.26 -15.71
C THR A 425 -4.97 1.88 -15.28
N LYS A 426 -4.50 1.60 -14.06
CA LYS A 426 -3.24 2.15 -13.53
C LYS A 426 -2.01 1.63 -14.28
N VAL A 427 -1.98 0.37 -14.67
CA VAL A 427 -0.91 -0.16 -15.54
C VAL A 427 -0.96 0.49 -16.92
N GLY A 428 -2.14 0.73 -17.49
CA GLY A 428 -2.29 1.49 -18.73
C GLY A 428 -1.75 2.92 -18.63
N GLU A 429 -1.96 3.61 -17.49
CA GLU A 429 -1.33 4.90 -17.21
C GLU A 429 0.20 4.80 -17.17
N ILE A 430 0.75 3.82 -16.44
CA ILE A 430 2.20 3.58 -16.35
C ILE A 430 2.79 3.33 -17.75
N LEU A 431 2.17 2.45 -18.55
CA LEU A 431 2.66 2.09 -19.88
C LEU A 431 2.65 3.26 -20.86
N ARG A 432 1.76 4.25 -20.70
CA ARG A 432 1.77 5.48 -21.53
C ARG A 432 2.94 6.42 -21.24
N LEU A 433 3.62 6.24 -20.10
CA LEU A 433 4.80 7.02 -19.70
C LEU A 433 6.12 6.40 -20.20
N LEU A 434 6.08 5.17 -20.73
CA LEU A 434 7.24 4.39 -21.17
C LEU A 434 7.31 4.32 -22.68
#